data_AF-X1L392-F1
#
_entry.id   AF-X1L392-F1
#
_cell.length_a   1.000
_cell.length_b   1.000
_cell.length_c   1.000
_cell.angle_alpha   90.00
_cell.angle_beta   90.00
_cell.angle_gamma   90.00
#
_symmetry.space_group_name_H-M   'P 1'
#
loop_
_entity.id
_entity.type
_entity.pdbx_description
1 polymer ?
#
loop_
_entity_poly.entity_id
_entity_poly.type
_entity_poly.pdbx_seq_one_letter_code
_entity_poly.pdbx_strand_id
1 'polypeptide(L)'
;MVDRLLVKSEIKARLAGSIETALNLSEGIVVIDIEGGKEKMFSEHFSCPRCGINLPEIAPRIFSFNNPYGACPACSGLGFKMEFDPELIVPDKNKSILQGALVPWGEVKGKYLYHILKGLADFYGF
;
A
#
# COMPACT_ATOMS: atom_id res chain seq x y z
N MET A 1 19.72 6.06 28.93
CA MET A 1 20.97 5.27 28.79
C MET A 1 20.89 4.09 29.76
N VAL A 2 21.04 2.85 29.26
CA VAL A 2 20.81 1.61 30.05
C VAL A 2 22.08 1.11 30.74
N ASP A 3 23.18 0.92 29.99
CA ASP A 3 24.49 0.53 30.54
C ASP A 3 25.63 1.16 29.70
N ARG A 4 26.85 1.22 30.26
CA ARG A 4 28.09 1.56 29.55
C ARG A 4 29.10 0.45 29.80
N LEU A 5 29.62 -0.14 28.73
CA LEU A 5 30.42 -1.36 28.78
C LEU A 5 31.71 -1.24 27.97
N LEU A 6 32.78 -1.84 28.47
CA LEU A 6 34.02 -2.10 27.71
C LEU A 6 33.95 -3.51 27.15
N VAL A 7 33.93 -3.64 25.82
CA VAL A 7 33.77 -4.93 25.13
C VAL A 7 35.00 -5.82 25.38
N LYS A 8 34.79 -6.90 26.14
CA LYS A 8 35.76 -7.96 26.44
C LYS A 8 35.09 -9.33 26.35
N SER A 9 35.88 -10.40 26.22
CA SER A 9 35.39 -11.79 26.14
C SER A 9 34.55 -12.19 27.35
N GLU A 10 34.91 -11.72 28.55
CA GLU A 10 34.27 -12.14 29.81
C GLU A 10 32.88 -11.51 30.02
N ILE A 11 32.54 -10.41 29.34
CA ILE A 11 31.33 -9.63 29.66
C ILE A 11 30.09 -10.02 28.83
N LYS A 12 30.14 -11.11 28.06
CA LYS A 12 29.04 -11.52 27.16
C LYS A 12 27.69 -11.60 27.87
N ALA A 13 27.65 -12.19 29.08
CA ALA A 13 26.40 -12.34 29.83
C ALA A 13 25.81 -10.99 30.26
N ARG A 14 26.64 -10.05 30.73
CA ARG A 14 26.21 -8.70 31.11
C ARG A 14 25.76 -7.88 29.90
N LEU A 15 26.49 -8.00 28.79
CA LEU A 15 26.11 -7.35 27.53
C LEU A 15 24.73 -7.85 27.06
N ALA A 16 24.50 -9.16 27.05
CA ALA A 16 23.22 -9.75 26.70
C ALA A 16 22.08 -9.22 27.60
N GLY A 17 22.27 -9.25 28.92
CA GLY A 17 21.25 -8.72 29.86
C GLY A 17 20.96 -7.23 29.68
N SER A 18 21.98 -6.42 29.34
CA SER A 18 21.79 -5.00 29.06
C SER A 18 21.02 -4.76 27.76
N ILE A 19 21.29 -5.57 26.73
CA ILE A 19 20.56 -5.53 25.46
C ILE A 19 19.10 -5.95 25.68
N GLU A 20 18.84 -7.05 26.38
CA GLU A 20 17.47 -7.49 26.71
C GLU A 20 16.71 -6.41 27.49
N THR A 21 17.35 -5.78 28.48
CA THR A 21 16.75 -4.69 29.23
C THR A 21 16.42 -3.51 28.32
N ALA A 22 17.33 -3.14 27.42
CA ALA A 22 17.10 -2.04 26.48
C ALA A 22 15.95 -2.35 25.51
N LEU A 23 15.91 -3.55 24.92
CA LEU A 23 14.86 -3.99 24.01
C LEU A 23 13.49 -3.97 24.73
N ASN A 24 13.40 -4.54 25.93
CA ASN A 24 12.15 -4.57 26.70
C ASN A 24 11.63 -3.16 27.05
N LEU A 25 12.51 -2.20 27.32
CA LEU A 25 12.13 -0.82 27.69
C LEU A 25 11.72 0.05 26.49
N SER A 26 11.98 -0.41 25.28
CA SER A 26 11.90 0.40 24.05
C SER A 26 11.08 -0.26 22.95
N GLU A 27 10.26 -1.25 23.31
CA GLU A 27 9.44 -2.02 22.36
C GLU A 27 10.29 -2.62 21.22
N GLY A 28 11.44 -3.18 21.60
CA GLY A 28 12.25 -3.99 20.70
C GLY A 28 13.33 -3.25 19.92
N ILE A 29 13.72 -2.02 20.30
CA ILE A 29 14.75 -1.22 19.62
C ILE A 29 15.96 -0.97 20.52
N VAL A 30 17.17 -1.28 20.07
CA VAL A 30 18.39 -0.93 20.82
C VAL A 30 19.34 -0.07 20.01
N VAL A 31 19.81 1.00 20.63
CA VAL A 31 20.83 1.90 20.08
C VAL A 31 22.13 1.67 20.83
N ILE A 32 23.19 1.38 20.09
CA ILE A 32 24.54 1.18 20.60
C ILE A 32 25.41 2.33 20.10
N ASP A 33 25.77 3.20 21.04
CA ASP A 33 26.77 4.25 20.82
C ASP A 33 28.17 3.70 21.07
N ILE A 34 29.08 3.90 20.12
CA ILE A 34 30.46 3.40 20.16
C ILE A 34 31.38 4.62 20.18
N GLU A 35 32.18 4.74 21.23
CA GLU A 35 33.13 5.85 21.39
C GLU A 35 34.11 5.90 20.20
N GLY A 36 34.15 7.06 19.51
CA GLY A 36 34.96 7.25 18.30
C GLY A 36 34.45 6.52 17.04
N GLY A 37 33.32 5.82 17.14
CA GLY A 37 32.69 5.06 16.06
C GLY A 37 31.40 5.72 15.55
N LYS A 38 30.65 4.95 14.75
CA LYS A 38 29.28 5.31 14.36
C LYS A 38 28.28 4.60 15.26
N GLU A 39 27.25 5.32 15.65
CA GLU A 39 26.06 4.79 16.32
C GLU A 39 25.43 3.66 15.47
N LYS A 40 25.00 2.58 16.13
CA LYS A 40 24.33 1.45 15.50
C LYS A 40 22.98 1.20 16.16
N MET A 41 21.93 1.16 15.34
CA MET A 41 20.59 0.80 15.78
C MET A 41 20.24 -0.62 15.34
N PHE A 42 19.63 -1.39 16.24
CA PHE A 42 19.14 -2.75 16.01
C PHE A 42 17.67 -2.83 16.45
N SER A 43 16.93 -3.77 15.85
CA SER A 43 15.54 -4.06 16.18
C SER A 43 15.34 -5.58 16.29
N GLU A 44 14.52 -6.02 17.25
CA GLU A 44 14.08 -7.43 17.36
C GLU A 44 12.89 -7.75 16.46
N HIS A 45 12.19 -6.74 15.97
CA HIS A 45 11.12 -6.87 14.99
C HIS A 45 11.67 -6.83 13.56
N PHE A 46 10.88 -7.30 12.58
CA PHE A 46 11.19 -7.11 11.16
C PHE A 46 10.96 -5.65 10.72
N SER A 47 11.54 -4.70 11.47
CA SER A 47 11.35 -3.28 11.29
C SER A 47 12.62 -2.61 10.78
N CYS A 48 12.47 -1.70 9.82
CA CYS A 48 13.60 -0.92 9.32
C CYS A 48 13.85 0.27 10.25
N PRO A 49 14.99 0.33 10.97
CA PRO A 49 15.29 1.42 11.90
C PRO A 49 15.47 2.79 11.23
N ARG A 50 15.59 2.85 9.90
CA ARG A 50 15.78 4.10 9.15
C ARG A 50 14.49 4.72 8.64
N CYS A 51 13.52 3.90 8.25
CA CYS A 51 12.28 4.39 7.64
C CYS A 51 11.01 3.96 8.40
N GLY A 52 11.15 3.21 9.50
CA GLY A 52 10.03 2.79 10.34
C GLY A 52 9.08 1.77 9.69
N ILE A 53 9.44 1.21 8.54
CA ILE A 53 8.64 0.16 7.89
C ILE A 53 8.72 -1.09 8.74
N ASN A 54 7.57 -1.58 9.20
CA ASN A 54 7.42 -2.85 9.90
C ASN A 54 6.92 -3.90 8.91
N LEU A 55 7.65 -4.99 8.75
CA LEU A 55 7.20 -6.15 8.01
C LEU A 55 6.43 -7.08 8.97
N PRO A 56 5.30 -7.68 8.54
CA PRO A 56 4.69 -8.76 9.29
C PRO A 56 5.65 -9.95 9.40
N GLU A 57 5.36 -10.85 10.32
CA GLU A 57 6.08 -12.11 10.47
C GLU A 57 6.17 -12.86 9.13
N ILE A 58 7.39 -13.27 8.77
CA ILE A 58 7.64 -13.99 7.52
C ILE A 58 7.10 -15.41 7.65
N ALA A 59 5.87 -15.60 7.16
CA ALA A 59 5.18 -16.89 7.16
C ALA A 59 4.65 -17.23 5.75
N PRO A 60 4.52 -18.50 5.35
CA PRO A 60 4.06 -18.86 4.00
C PRO A 60 2.74 -18.19 3.58
N ARG A 61 1.84 -17.91 4.54
CA ARG A 61 0.54 -17.25 4.31
C ARG A 61 0.64 -15.83 3.77
N ILE A 62 1.70 -15.06 4.08
CA ILE A 62 1.85 -13.68 3.60
C ILE A 62 2.22 -13.62 2.11
N PHE A 63 2.61 -14.75 1.52
CA PHE A 63 2.91 -14.88 0.10
C PHE A 63 1.76 -15.52 -0.69
N SER A 64 0.68 -15.92 -0.02
CA SER A 64 -0.48 -16.52 -0.67
C SER A 64 -1.49 -15.46 -1.07
N PHE A 65 -1.66 -15.24 -2.37
CA PHE A 65 -2.69 -14.36 -2.92
C PHE A 65 -4.12 -14.87 -2.65
N ASN A 66 -4.26 -16.16 -2.32
CA ASN A 66 -5.53 -16.77 -1.91
C ASN A 66 -5.83 -16.56 -0.42
N ASN A 67 -4.94 -15.92 0.33
CA ASN A 67 -5.11 -15.63 1.75
C ASN A 67 -5.24 -14.12 1.96
N PRO A 68 -6.22 -13.62 2.75
CA PRO A 68 -6.33 -12.19 3.06
C PRO A 68 -5.04 -11.53 3.58
N TYR A 69 -4.17 -12.28 4.26
CA TYR A 69 -2.88 -11.77 4.75
C TYR A 69 -1.84 -11.51 3.65
N GLY A 70 -1.93 -12.22 2.51
CA GLY A 70 -1.01 -12.06 1.37
C GLY A 70 -1.67 -11.45 0.13
N ALA A 71 -2.99 -11.35 0.11
CA ALA A 71 -3.75 -10.80 -1.00
C ALA A 71 -3.56 -9.28 -1.11
N CYS A 72 -3.37 -8.79 -2.33
CA CYS A 72 -3.37 -7.36 -2.59
C CYS A 72 -4.74 -6.78 -2.24
N PRO A 73 -4.84 -5.75 -1.37
CA PRO A 73 -6.13 -5.20 -0.92
C PRO A 73 -6.90 -4.50 -2.04
N ALA A 74 -6.22 -4.08 -3.11
CA ALA A 74 -6.85 -3.38 -4.22
C ALA A 74 -7.60 -4.32 -5.19
N CYS A 75 -7.18 -5.60 -5.29
CA CYS A 75 -7.78 -6.58 -6.21
C CYS A 75 -8.12 -7.89 -5.53
N SER A 76 -8.03 -7.97 -4.20
CA SER A 76 -8.26 -9.17 -3.39
C SER A 76 -7.47 -10.40 -3.88
N GLY A 77 -6.25 -10.18 -4.36
CA GLY A 77 -5.38 -11.24 -4.88
C GLY A 77 -5.70 -11.73 -6.30
N LEU A 78 -6.67 -11.14 -7.01
CA LEU A 78 -7.02 -11.52 -8.39
C LEU A 78 -5.97 -11.10 -9.43
N GLY A 79 -5.21 -10.03 -9.16
CA GLY A 79 -4.20 -9.49 -10.07
C GLY A 79 -4.75 -8.62 -11.20
N PHE A 80 -6.08 -8.46 -11.32
CA PHE A 80 -6.72 -7.56 -12.27
C PHE A 80 -7.91 -6.83 -11.62
N LYS A 81 -8.38 -5.78 -12.31
CA LYS A 81 -9.62 -5.05 -11.99
C LYS A 81 -10.48 -5.00 -13.24
N MET A 82 -11.79 -5.05 -13.05
CA MET A 82 -12.72 -4.79 -14.14
C MET A 82 -12.98 -3.30 -14.23
N GLU A 83 -12.67 -2.73 -15.39
CA GLU A 83 -12.89 -1.33 -15.69
C GLU A 83 -13.63 -1.20 -17.02
N PHE A 84 -14.29 -0.06 -17.22
CA PHE A 84 -14.98 0.21 -18.45
C PHE A 84 -13.98 0.56 -19.56
N ASP A 85 -14.07 -0.15 -20.69
CA ASP A 85 -13.31 0.17 -21.90
C ASP A 85 -14.07 1.22 -22.72
N PRO A 86 -13.51 2.43 -22.93
CA PRO A 86 -14.15 3.48 -23.73
C PRO A 86 -14.46 3.06 -25.18
N GLU A 87 -13.63 2.19 -25.77
CA GLU A 87 -13.84 1.73 -27.16
C GLU A 87 -15.02 0.75 -27.25
N LEU A 88 -15.32 0.03 -26.16
CA LEU A 88 -16.53 -0.80 -26.07
C LEU A 88 -17.79 0.03 -25.76
N ILE A 89 -17.63 1.20 -25.14
CA ILE A 89 -18.74 2.12 -24.86
C ILE A 89 -19.15 2.91 -26.11
N VAL A 90 -18.17 3.39 -26.90
CA VAL A 90 -18.37 4.16 -28.14
C VAL A 90 -17.63 3.50 -29.31
N PRO A 91 -18.14 2.36 -29.83
CA PRO A 91 -17.48 1.65 -30.92
C PRO A 91 -17.57 2.40 -32.26
N ASP A 92 -18.67 3.13 -32.49
CA ASP A 92 -18.86 3.93 -33.69
C ASP A 92 -18.79 5.43 -33.36
N LYS A 93 -17.61 5.99 -33.57
CA LYS A 93 -17.30 7.41 -33.29
C LYS A 93 -17.96 8.38 -34.27
N ASN A 94 -18.60 7.88 -35.34
CA ASN A 94 -19.29 8.72 -36.32
C ASN A 94 -20.79 8.87 -36.03
N LYS A 95 -21.34 8.08 -35.10
CA LYS A 95 -22.72 8.27 -34.63
C LYS A 95 -22.81 9.43 -33.65
N SER A 96 -23.88 10.19 -33.73
CA SER A 96 -24.20 11.16 -32.68
C SER A 96 -24.67 10.44 -31.41
N ILE A 97 -24.54 11.11 -30.25
CA ILE A 97 -25.03 10.59 -28.97
C ILE A 97 -26.53 10.27 -29.06
N LEU A 98 -27.31 11.11 -29.76
CA LEU A 98 -28.76 10.91 -29.95
C LEU A 98 -29.08 9.65 -30.76
N GLN A 99 -28.23 9.30 -31.72
CA GLN A 99 -28.34 8.07 -32.54
C GLN A 99 -27.78 6.83 -31.82
N GLY A 100 -27.40 6.94 -30.55
CA GLY A 100 -26.91 5.81 -29.75
C GLY A 100 -25.44 5.49 -29.97
N ALA A 101 -24.58 6.51 -30.10
CA ALA A 101 -23.13 6.33 -30.06
C ALA A 101 -22.65 5.68 -28.74
N LEU A 102 -23.33 5.98 -27.62
CA LEU A 102 -23.12 5.34 -26.33
C LEU A 102 -23.94 4.06 -26.24
N VAL A 103 -23.30 2.91 -26.48
CA VAL A 103 -23.97 1.59 -26.53
C VAL A 103 -24.79 1.27 -25.27
N PRO A 104 -24.31 1.54 -24.03
CA PRO A 104 -25.08 1.23 -22.82
C PRO A 104 -26.41 2.00 -22.71
N TRP A 105 -26.53 3.15 -23.38
CA TRP A 105 -27.74 3.96 -23.38
C TRP A 105 -28.64 3.66 -24.59
N GLY A 106 -28.07 3.11 -25.68
CA GLY A 106 -28.75 2.91 -26.94
C GLY A 106 -29.20 4.23 -27.57
N GLU A 107 -30.14 4.16 -28.51
CA GLU A 107 -30.78 5.37 -29.05
C GLU A 107 -31.50 6.14 -27.95
N VAL A 108 -31.26 7.45 -27.88
CA VAL A 108 -31.88 8.31 -26.87
C VAL A 108 -33.37 8.42 -27.13
N LYS A 109 -34.16 7.72 -26.31
CA LYS A 109 -35.63 7.74 -26.38
C LYS A 109 -36.20 8.47 -25.17
N GLY A 110 -37.19 9.33 -25.41
CA GLY A 110 -37.90 10.08 -24.37
C GLY A 110 -37.24 11.42 -24.01
N LYS A 111 -37.99 12.25 -23.28
CA LYS A 111 -37.64 13.66 -23.04
C LYS A 111 -36.55 13.84 -21.97
N TYR A 112 -36.48 12.96 -20.98
CA TYR A 112 -35.58 13.12 -19.83
C TYR A 112 -34.10 13.15 -20.24
N LEU A 113 -33.60 12.08 -20.86
CA LEU A 113 -32.21 11.97 -21.28
C LEU A 113 -31.87 13.01 -22.38
N TYR A 114 -32.82 13.30 -23.27
CA TYR A 114 -32.67 14.35 -24.27
C TYR A 114 -32.43 15.73 -23.63
N HIS A 115 -33.21 16.12 -22.62
CA HIS A 115 -33.05 17.42 -21.97
C HIS A 115 -31.75 17.51 -21.17
N ILE A 116 -31.29 16.41 -20.55
CA ILE A 116 -29.98 16.37 -19.88
C ILE A 116 -28.85 16.57 -20.91
N LEU A 117 -28.87 15.82 -22.00
CA LEU A 117 -27.86 15.91 -23.05
C LEU A 117 -27.86 17.30 -23.69
N LYS A 118 -29.03 17.88 -23.93
CA LYS A 118 -29.15 19.24 -24.45
C LYS A 118 -28.54 20.26 -23.48
N GLY A 119 -28.86 20.18 -22.19
CA GLY A 119 -28.28 21.07 -21.19
C GLY A 119 -26.75 20.94 -21.08
N LEU A 120 -26.22 19.72 -21.20
CA LEU A 120 -24.78 19.46 -21.24
C LEU A 120 -24.14 20.02 -22.53
N ALA A 121 -24.78 19.83 -23.67
CA ALA A 121 -24.34 20.36 -24.96
C ALA A 121 -24.30 21.90 -24.96
N ASP A 122 -25.35 22.55 -24.45
CA ASP A 122 -25.44 24.00 -24.32
C ASP A 122 -24.35 24.56 -23.38
N PHE A 123 -23.98 23.83 -22.31
CA PHE A 123 -22.97 24.23 -21.35
C PHE A 123 -21.52 24.01 -21.85
N TYR A 124 -21.24 22.84 -22.45
CA TYR A 124 -19.89 22.45 -22.87
C TYR A 124 -19.59 22.77 -24.34
N GLY A 125 -20.58 23.15 -25.14
CA GLY A 125 -20.42 23.56 -26.54
C GLY A 125 -20.07 22.43 -27.51
N PHE A 126 -20.70 21.27 -27.36
CA PHE A 126 -20.53 20.11 -28.27
C PHE A 126 -21.81 19.75 -29.02
#